data_AF-A0A7X9BFA1-F1
#
_entry.id   AF-A0A7X9BFA1-F1
#
_cell.length_a   1.000
_cell.length_b   1.000
_cell.length_c   1.000
_cell.angle_alpha   90.00
_cell.angle_beta   90.00
_cell.angle_gamma   90.00
#
_symmetry.space_group_name_H-M   'P 1'
#
loop_
_entity.id
_entity.type
_entity.pdbx_description
1 polymer ?
#
loop_
_entity_poly.entity_id
_entity_poly.type
_entity_poly.pdbx_seq_one_letter_code
_entity_poly.pdbx_strand_id
1 'polypeptide(L)' 'VVHEMVHLLERNHNDRFIWFMDHYLPKWRFYKDELNRLPVKHEEWKY' A
#
# COMPACT_ATOMS: atom_id res chain seq x y z
N VAL A 1 5.68 6.42 3.32
CA VAL A 1 7.00 5.88 3.71
C VAL A 1 6.97 4.36 3.87
N VAL A 2 6.16 3.77 4.77
CA VAL A 2 6.11 2.30 4.92
C VAL A 2 5.87 1.57 3.58
N HIS A 3 4.92 2.05 2.76
CA HIS A 3 4.68 1.53 1.40
C HIS A 3 5.98 1.45 0.57
N GLU A 4 6.72 2.56 0.48
CA GLU A 4 8.00 2.61 -0.25
C GLU A 4 9.07 1.70 0.36
N MET A 5 9.08 1.55 1.70
CA MET A 5 10.01 0.64 2.37
C MET A 5 9.68 -0.82 2.07
N VAL A 6 8.39 -1.18 2.04
CA VAL A 6 7.95 -2.52 1.64
C VAL A 6 8.30 -2.79 0.18
N HIS A 7 8.31 -1.76 -0.68
CA HIS A 7 8.77 -1.89 -2.07
C HIS A 7 10.25 -2.31 -2.22
N LEU A 8 11.08 -2.13 -1.19
CA LEU A 8 12.44 -2.68 -1.18
C LEU A 8 12.46 -4.21 -0.98
N LEU A 9 11.41 -4.78 -0.38
CA LEU A 9 11.27 -6.21 -0.10
C LEU A 9 10.40 -6.92 -1.14
N GLU A 10 9.39 -6.24 -1.67
CA GLU A 10 8.47 -6.76 -2.69
C GLU A 10 8.06 -5.65 -3.65
N ARG A 11 8.37 -5.83 -4.95
CA ARG A 11 8.19 -4.80 -5.97
C ARG A 11 6.72 -4.61 -6.35
N ASN A 12 5.92 -5.66 -6.33
CA ASN A 12 4.54 -5.64 -6.83
C ASN A 12 3.55 -5.66 -5.67
N HIS A 13 2.35 -5.10 -5.85
CA HIS A 13 1.28 -5.14 -4.82
C HIS A 13 0.56 -6.50 -4.74
N ASN A 14 1.33 -7.59 -4.75
CA ASN A 14 0.84 -8.98 -4.67
C ASN A 14 0.56 -9.41 -3.21
N ASP A 15 0.16 -10.67 -3.00
CA ASP A 15 -0.14 -11.22 -1.67
C ASP A 15 1.00 -11.04 -0.65
N ARG A 16 2.26 -11.12 -1.10
CA ARG A 16 3.43 -10.93 -0.23
C ARG A 16 3.58 -9.49 0.21
N PHE A 17 3.33 -8.53 -0.68
CA PHE A 17 3.30 -7.11 -0.34
C PHE A 17 2.18 -6.81 0.65
N ILE A 18 0.99 -7.35 0.40
CA ILE A 18 -0.18 -7.18 1.27
C ILE A 18 0.12 -7.73 2.66
N TRP A 19 0.77 -8.89 2.76
CA TRP A 19 1.19 -9.47 4.03
C TRP A 19 2.12 -8.52 4.82
N PHE A 20 3.11 -7.92 4.16
CA PHE A 20 3.99 -6.95 4.81
C PHE A 20 3.25 -5.69 5.25
N MET A 21 2.34 -5.17 4.42
CA MET A 21 1.53 -4.00 4.76
C MET A 21 0.58 -4.29 5.93
N ASP A 22 -0.03 -5.47 5.98
CA ASP A 22 -0.88 -5.91 7.08
C ASP A 22 -0.10 -6.02 8.39
N HIS A 23 1.16 -6.44 8.33
CA HIS A 23 2.03 -6.56 9.51
C HIS A 23 2.59 -5.21 9.99
N TYR A 24 3.15 -4.40 9.08
CA TYR A 24 3.87 -3.17 9.43
C TYR A 24 3.00 -1.90 9.46
N LEU A 25 1.84 -1.91 8.78
CA LEU A 25 0.89 -0.82 8.79
C LEU A 25 -0.56 -1.34 8.76
N PRO A 26 -1.08 -1.92 9.86
CA PRO A 26 -2.38 -2.62 9.88
C PRO A 26 -3.59 -1.81 9.37
N LYS A 27 -3.50 -0.47 9.40
CA LYS A 27 -4.54 0.45 8.92
C LYS A 27 -4.30 0.99 7.50
N TRP A 28 -3.39 0.39 6.73
CA TRP A 28 -3.01 0.89 5.41
C TRP A 28 -4.17 1.00 4.43
N ARG A 29 -5.19 0.13 4.54
CA ARG A 29 -6.40 0.19 3.69
C ARG A 29 -7.19 1.48 3.94
N PHE A 30 -7.35 1.87 5.21
CA PHE A 30 -7.99 3.14 5.56
C PHE A 30 -7.21 4.35 5.00
N TYR A 31 -5.89 4.37 5.18
CA TYR A 31 -5.06 5.45 4.65
C TYR A 31 -5.06 5.48 3.11
N LYS A 32 -5.05 4.32 2.45
CA LYS A 32 -5.18 4.21 0.99
C LYS A 32 -6.51 4.80 0.52
N ASP A 33 -7.61 4.47 1.20
CA ASP A 33 -8.93 5.00 0.86
C ASP A 33 -9.02 6.51 1.07
N GLU A 34 -8.43 7.06 2.14
CA GLU A 34 -8.35 8.51 2.35
C GLU A 34 -7.51 9.20 1.26
N LEU A 35 -6.34 8.64 0.92
CA LEU A 35 -5.47 9.18 -0.13
C LEU A 35 -6.15 9.16 -1.50
N ASN A 36 -6.84 8.07 -1.83
CA ASN A 36 -7.59 7.94 -3.08
C ASN A 36 -8.80 8.88 -3.17
N ARG A 37 -9.22 9.54 -2.09
CA ARG A 37 -10.27 10.59 -2.13
C ARG A 37 -9.71 11.97 -2.41
N LEU A 38 -8.40 12.16 -2.25
CA LEU A 38 -7.77 13.43 -2.57
C LEU A 38 -7.57 13.54 -4.10
N PRO A 39 -7.68 14.75 -4.69
CA PRO A 39 -7.44 14.95 -6.12
C PRO A 39 -5.97 14.73 -6.54
N VAL A 40 -5.10 14.44 -5.56
CA VAL A 40 -3.68 14.20 -5.74
C VAL A 40 -3.42 12.70 -5.91
N LYS A 41 -3.60 12.24 -7.16
CA LYS A 41 -3.13 10.95 -7.71
C LYS A 41 -3.82 9.71 -7.11
N HIS A 42 -4.54 8.97 -7.96
CA HIS A 42 -5.07 7.65 -7.64
C HIS A 42 -4.03 6.56 -7.93
N GLU A 43 -3.86 5.61 -7.01
CA GLU A 43 -3.01 4.44 -7.22
C GLU A 43 -3.86 3.16 -7.23
N GLU A 44 -3.88 2.49 -8.39
CA GLU A 44 -4.49 1.18 -8.55
C GLU A 44 -3.47 0.07 -8.28
N TRP A 45 -3.77 -0.78 -7.31
CA TRP A 45 -2.96 -1.96 -7.04
C TRP A 45 -3.41 -3.07 -7.98
N LYS A 46 -2.49 -3.58 -8.79
CA LYS A 46 -2.73 -4.77 -9.62
C LYS A 46 -2.31 -5.98 -8.79
N TYR A 47 -3.31 -6.75 -8.36
CA TYR A 47 -3.14 -8.02 -7.64
C TYR A 47 -2.58 -9.10 -8.57
#